data_AF-A0A928LN65-F1
#
_entry.id   AF-A0A928LN65-F1
#
_cell.length_a   1.000
_cell.length_b   1.000
_cell.length_c   1.000
_cell.angle_alpha   90.00
_cell.angle_beta   90.00
_cell.angle_gamma   90.00
#
_symmetry.space_group_name_H-M   'P 1'
#
loop_
_entity.id
_entity.type
_entity.pdbx_description
1 polymer ?
#
loop_
_entity_poly.entity_id
_entity_poly.type
_entity_poly.pdbx_seq_one_letter_code
_entity_poly.pdbx_strand_id
1 'polypeptide(L)'
;MLIYLVIAVLVALLFAPVVPLVSKTLNGKKAKLSLLCNLASFFSLCIILTVVVFDGSVFAAEGEAVVKALDPSAGMGFLACGIVMAGATLGAGIAVSSAASAAIGATGENPKNFAKSLMFVALGESIPLYALLVVFMIIDKL
;
A
#
# COMPACT_ATOMS: atom_id res chain seq x y z
N MET A 1 -6.66 24.24 8.20
CA MET A 1 -6.77 24.37 6.73
C MET A 1 -5.60 23.70 6.00
N LEU A 2 -4.35 23.88 6.47
CA LEU A 2 -3.15 23.24 5.90
C LEU A 2 -3.19 21.69 5.91
N ILE A 3 -3.64 21.09 7.02
CA ILE A 3 -3.73 19.62 7.17
C ILE A 3 -4.67 18.95 6.15
N TYR A 4 -5.81 19.58 5.85
CA TYR A 4 -6.74 19.06 4.84
C TYR A 4 -6.17 19.17 3.43
N LEU A 5 -5.36 20.21 3.16
CA LEU A 5 -4.67 20.39 1.89
C LEU A 5 -3.55 19.37 1.72
N VAL A 6 -2.81 19.04 2.78
CA VAL A 6 -1.83 17.94 2.79
C VAL A 6 -2.52 16.60 2.53
N ILE A 7 -3.62 16.28 3.23
CA ILE A 7 -4.38 15.04 3.00
C ILE A 7 -4.90 14.98 1.56
N ALA A 8 -5.41 16.09 1.00
CA ALA A 8 -5.86 16.15 -0.39
C ALA A 8 -4.71 15.90 -1.39
N VAL A 9 -3.52 16.46 -1.14
CA VAL A 9 -2.32 16.22 -1.96
C VAL A 9 -1.85 14.77 -1.86
N LEU A 10 -1.89 14.16 -0.67
CA LEU A 10 -1.54 12.75 -0.46
C LEU A 10 -2.48 11.81 -1.23
N VAL A 11 -3.79 12.09 -1.18
CA VAL A 11 -4.80 11.34 -1.95
C VAL A 11 -4.57 11.53 -3.45
N ALA A 12 -4.33 12.76 -3.92
CA ALA A 12 -4.07 13.03 -5.32
C ALA A 12 -2.80 12.32 -5.85
N LEU A 13 -1.73 12.27 -5.05
CA LEU A 13 -0.50 11.56 -5.39
C LEU A 13 -0.69 10.04 -5.48
N LEU A 14 -1.61 9.48 -4.71
CA LEU A 14 -1.97 8.06 -4.74
C LEU A 14 -2.68 7.67 -6.05
N PHE A 15 -3.47 8.60 -6.62
CA PHE A 15 -4.13 8.43 -7.92
C PHE A 15 -3.30 8.92 -9.12
N ALA A 16 -2.27 9.75 -8.90
CA ALA A 16 -1.38 10.24 -9.94
C ALA A 16 -0.79 9.16 -10.87
N PRO A 17 -0.37 7.97 -10.40
CA PRO A 17 0.16 6.94 -11.29
C PRO A 17 -0.89 6.21 -12.13
N VAL A 18 -2.20 6.41 -11.87
CA VAL A 18 -3.29 5.82 -12.66
C VAL A 18 -3.39 6.47 -14.04
N VAL A 19 -3.19 7.79 -14.13
CA VAL A 19 -3.27 8.59 -15.38
C VAL A 19 -2.24 8.16 -16.45
N PRO A 20 -0.94 8.02 -16.15
CA PRO A 20 0.05 7.54 -17.11
C PRO A 20 -0.10 6.04 -17.44
N LEU A 21 -0.72 5.26 -16.54
CA LEU A 21 -1.01 3.82 -16.76
C LEU A 21 -2.13 3.65 -17.80
N VAL A 22 -3.24 4.37 -17.64
CA VAL A 22 -4.38 4.34 -18.57
C VAL A 22 -4.00 4.86 -19.95
N SER A 23 -3.30 6.00 -20.01
CA SER A 23 -2.89 6.61 -21.29
C SER A 23 -1.86 5.78 -22.08
N LYS A 24 -1.03 4.95 -21.42
CA LYS A 24 -0.08 4.06 -22.11
C LYS A 24 -0.70 2.74 -22.55
N THR A 25 -1.64 2.19 -21.78
CA THR A 25 -2.43 1.01 -22.18
C THR A 25 -3.25 1.29 -23.45
N LEU A 26 -3.74 2.52 -23.61
CA LEU A 26 -4.44 2.97 -24.83
C LEU A 26 -3.52 3.18 -26.05
N ASN A 27 -2.22 3.43 -25.83
CA ASN A 27 -1.25 3.77 -26.89
C ASN A 27 -0.26 2.64 -27.24
N GLY A 28 -0.43 1.43 -26.69
CA GLY A 28 0.38 0.25 -27.03
C GLY A 28 1.87 0.32 -26.66
N LYS A 29 2.31 1.29 -25.85
CA LYS A 29 3.72 1.46 -25.46
C LYS A 29 4.07 0.64 -24.20
N LYS A 30 5.29 0.10 -24.15
CA LYS A 30 5.78 -0.79 -23.07
C LYS A 30 5.54 -0.20 -21.66
N ALA A 31 4.95 -0.99 -20.77
CA ALA A 31 4.56 -0.61 -19.40
C ALA A 31 5.74 -0.22 -18.45
N LYS A 32 7.00 -0.36 -18.88
CA LYS A 32 8.19 -0.07 -18.06
C LYS A 32 8.21 1.36 -17.51
N LEU A 33 7.81 2.35 -18.32
CA LEU A 33 7.76 3.76 -17.88
C LEU A 33 6.57 4.04 -16.95
N SER A 34 5.57 3.16 -16.89
CA SER A 34 4.41 3.33 -16.00
C SER A 34 4.65 2.75 -14.62
N LEU A 35 5.36 1.61 -14.55
CA LEU A 35 5.92 1.09 -13.31
C LEU A 35 6.88 2.08 -12.64
N LEU A 36 7.74 2.74 -13.43
CA LEU A 36 8.65 3.76 -12.92
C LEU A 36 7.91 4.98 -12.36
N CYS A 37 6.82 5.40 -12.99
CA CYS A 37 6.00 6.52 -12.53
C CYS A 37 5.23 6.19 -11.24
N ASN A 38 4.75 4.95 -11.11
CA ASN A 38 4.14 4.45 -9.87
C ASN A 38 5.14 4.41 -8.71
N LEU A 39 6.33 3.85 -8.97
CA LEU A 39 7.40 3.81 -7.98
C LEU A 39 7.87 5.22 -7.56
N ALA A 40 8.04 6.14 -8.52
CA ALA A 40 8.41 7.53 -8.26
C ALA A 40 7.34 8.30 -7.47
N SER A 41 6.05 8.06 -7.76
CA SER A 41 4.95 8.65 -6.99
C SER A 41 4.90 8.13 -5.55
N PHE A 42 5.18 6.84 -5.33
CA PHE A 42 5.25 6.24 -3.98
C PHE A 42 6.39 6.84 -3.15
N PHE A 43 7.60 6.91 -3.70
CA PHE A 43 8.74 7.50 -2.99
C PHE A 43 8.59 9.00 -2.75
N SER A 44 7.98 9.76 -3.67
CA SER A 44 7.66 11.19 -3.44
C SER A 44 6.65 11.36 -2.30
N LEU A 45 5.65 10.49 -2.23
CA LEU A 45 4.66 10.45 -1.14
C LEU A 45 5.34 10.22 0.22
N CYS A 46 6.25 9.24 0.30
CA CYS A 46 7.00 8.96 1.53
C CYS A 46 7.86 10.14 1.98
N ILE A 47 8.51 10.86 1.04
CA ILE A 47 9.32 12.04 1.35
C ILE A 47 8.46 13.22 1.82
N ILE A 48 7.31 13.46 1.19
CA ILE A 48 6.39 14.53 1.61
C ILE A 48 5.84 14.23 3.01
N LEU A 49 5.48 12.98 3.29
CA LEU A 49 5.03 12.56 4.62
C LEU A 49 6.09 12.76 5.70
N THR A 50 7.35 12.41 5.44
CA THR A 50 8.43 12.65 6.41
C THR A 50 8.65 14.15 6.63
N VAL A 51 8.75 14.95 5.56
CA VAL A 51 8.95 16.40 5.69
C VAL A 51 7.83 17.08 6.48
N VAL A 52 6.57 16.68 6.28
CA VAL A 52 5.42 17.25 7.01
C VAL A 52 5.44 16.85 8.50
N VAL A 53 5.90 15.65 8.85
CA VAL A 53 5.96 15.19 10.25
C VAL A 53 7.10 15.85 11.03
N PHE A 54 8.21 16.21 10.38
CA PHE A 54 9.38 16.82 11.03
C PHE A 54 9.32 18.36 11.19
N ASP A 55 8.35 19.05 10.58
CA ASP A 55 8.22 20.51 10.63
C ASP A 55 7.60 21.05 11.95
N GLY A 56 7.30 20.20 12.93
CA GLY A 56 6.86 20.60 14.29
C GLY A 56 5.50 21.32 14.37
N SER A 57 4.89 21.68 13.25
CA SER A 57 3.65 22.45 13.13
C SER A 57 2.36 21.60 13.19
N VAL A 58 2.48 20.28 13.35
CA VAL A 58 1.37 19.31 13.35
C VAL A 58 0.76 19.08 14.76
N PHE A 59 1.38 19.60 15.83
CA PHE A 59 0.97 19.36 17.23
C PHE A 59 -0.19 20.25 17.74
N ALA A 60 -1.04 20.79 16.86
CA ALA A 60 -2.20 21.59 17.28
C ALA A 60 -3.46 20.74 17.57
N ALA A 61 -3.29 19.61 18.28
CA ALA A 61 -4.42 18.84 18.81
C ALA A 61 -4.33 18.85 20.34
N GLU A 62 -5.08 19.72 21.01
CA GLU A 62 -5.22 19.67 22.47
C GLU A 62 -6.05 18.43 22.84
N GLY A 63 -5.45 17.51 23.60
CA GLY A 63 -6.13 16.33 24.14
C GLY A 63 -5.15 15.21 24.56
N GLU A 64 -5.61 14.34 25.45
CA GLU A 64 -4.92 13.15 26.02
C GLU A 64 -4.11 12.31 25.00
N ALA A 65 -4.47 12.37 23.71
CA ALA A 65 -3.78 11.75 22.59
C ALA A 65 -2.32 12.25 22.37
N VAL A 66 -1.98 13.49 22.73
CA VAL A 66 -0.62 14.03 22.56
C VAL A 66 0.37 13.39 23.53
N VAL A 67 -0.09 13.05 24.74
CA VAL A 67 0.77 12.40 25.74
C VAL A 67 1.11 10.96 25.32
N LYS A 68 0.18 10.25 24.66
CA LYS A 68 0.43 8.93 24.05
C LYS A 68 1.30 9.01 22.79
N ALA A 69 1.17 10.08 22.00
CA ALA A 69 1.96 10.31 20.79
C ALA A 69 3.43 10.72 21.05
N LEU A 70 3.72 11.25 22.25
CA LEU A 70 5.07 11.59 22.71
C LEU A 70 5.80 10.40 23.35
N ASP A 71 5.13 9.26 23.56
CA ASP A 71 5.78 8.03 24.02
C ASP A 71 6.60 7.42 22.87
N PRO A 72 7.95 7.35 22.98
CA PRO A 72 8.79 6.72 21.96
C PRO A 72 8.38 5.27 21.66
N SER A 73 7.75 4.60 22.64
CA SER A 73 7.19 3.24 22.49
C SER A 73 6.05 3.21 21.47
N ALA A 74 5.15 4.19 21.51
CA ALA A 74 4.03 4.30 20.56
C ALA A 74 4.51 4.60 19.14
N GLY A 75 5.51 5.50 19.01
CA GLY A 75 6.14 5.80 17.72
C GLY A 75 6.80 4.56 17.08
N MET A 76 7.52 3.76 17.86
CA MET A 76 8.10 2.50 17.38
C MET A 76 7.03 1.47 17.01
N GLY A 77 5.90 1.43 17.72
CA GLY A 77 4.77 0.57 17.39
C GLY A 77 4.12 0.90 16.03
N PHE A 78 3.95 2.19 15.71
CA PHE A 78 3.45 2.61 14.39
C PHE A 78 4.44 2.30 13.26
N LEU A 79 5.75 2.46 13.49
CA LEU A 79 6.77 2.04 12.52
C LEU A 79 6.74 0.51 12.29
N ALA A 80 6.60 -0.27 13.36
CA ALA A 80 6.47 -1.72 13.27
C ALA A 80 5.24 -2.12 12.44
N CYS A 81 4.10 -1.46 12.63
CA CYS A 81 2.89 -1.69 11.82
C CYS A 81 3.16 -1.46 10.32
N GLY A 82 3.85 -0.36 9.98
CA GLY A 82 4.20 -0.05 8.59
C GLY A 82 5.11 -1.10 7.95
N ILE A 83 6.15 -1.55 8.67
CA ILE A 83 7.10 -2.55 8.17
C ILE A 83 6.43 -3.92 7.96
N VAL A 84 5.59 -4.36 8.91
CA VAL A 84 4.87 -5.63 8.81
C VAL A 84 3.91 -5.63 7.61
N MET A 85 3.15 -4.56 7.41
CA MET A 85 2.24 -4.44 6.27
C MET A 85 2.98 -4.39 4.94
N ALA A 86 4.04 -3.59 4.84
CA ALA A 86 4.84 -3.48 3.62
C ALA A 86 5.48 -4.83 3.27
N GLY A 87 6.10 -5.52 4.23
CA GLY A 87 6.72 -6.83 4.01
C GLY A 87 5.73 -7.89 3.52
N ALA A 88 4.55 -7.97 4.16
CA ALA A 88 3.53 -8.93 3.80
C ALA A 88 2.91 -8.67 2.41
N THR A 89 2.58 -7.41 2.11
CA THR A 89 1.97 -7.02 0.82
C THR A 89 2.94 -7.16 -0.35
N LEU A 90 4.23 -6.88 -0.16
CA LEU A 90 5.26 -7.10 -1.18
C LEU A 90 5.43 -8.58 -1.50
N GLY A 91 5.58 -9.44 -0.47
CA GLY A 91 5.70 -10.89 -0.66
C GLY A 91 4.47 -11.50 -1.32
N ALA A 92 3.27 -11.07 -0.89
CA ALA A 92 2.01 -11.51 -1.46
C ALA A 92 1.85 -11.07 -2.93
N GLY A 93 2.17 -9.81 -3.26
CA GLY A 93 2.08 -9.32 -4.64
C GLY A 93 2.95 -10.12 -5.61
N ILE A 94 4.16 -10.50 -5.20
CA ILE A 94 5.06 -11.33 -6.02
C ILE A 94 4.45 -12.72 -6.25
N ALA A 95 3.99 -13.39 -5.19
CA ALA A 95 3.38 -14.71 -5.29
C ALA A 95 2.08 -14.71 -6.11
N VAL A 96 1.19 -13.74 -5.85
CA VAL A 96 -0.12 -13.59 -6.50
C VAL A 96 0.04 -13.28 -7.99
N SER A 97 1.04 -12.48 -8.38
CA SER A 97 1.27 -12.16 -9.80
C SER A 97 1.55 -13.41 -10.66
N SER A 98 2.33 -14.35 -10.12
CA SER A 98 2.64 -15.63 -10.77
C SER A 98 1.42 -16.54 -10.81
N ALA A 99 0.73 -16.68 -9.68
CA ALA A 99 -0.48 -17.50 -9.57
C ALA A 99 -1.60 -17.02 -10.50
N ALA A 100 -1.80 -15.70 -10.61
CA ALA A 100 -2.82 -15.10 -11.46
C ALA A 100 -2.50 -15.31 -12.96
N SER A 101 -1.24 -15.17 -13.38
CA SER A 101 -0.82 -15.44 -14.75
C SER A 101 -1.06 -16.91 -15.14
N ALA A 102 -0.69 -17.84 -14.27
CA ALA A 102 -0.92 -19.27 -14.47
C ALA A 102 -2.42 -19.61 -14.50
N ALA A 103 -3.23 -18.95 -13.67
CA ALA A 103 -4.68 -19.13 -13.63
C ALA A 103 -5.37 -18.68 -14.94
N ILE A 104 -4.96 -17.53 -15.48
CA ILE A 104 -5.47 -17.03 -16.77
C ILE A 104 -5.07 -17.99 -17.91
N GLY A 105 -3.82 -18.48 -17.90
CA GLY A 105 -3.35 -19.47 -18.88
C GLY A 105 -4.15 -20.77 -18.85
N ALA A 106 -4.34 -21.35 -17.65
CA ALA A 106 -5.12 -22.59 -17.47
C ALA A 106 -6.61 -22.42 -17.82
N THR A 107 -7.17 -21.23 -17.61
CA THR A 107 -8.54 -20.89 -18.01
C THR A 107 -8.66 -20.80 -19.53
N GLY A 108 -7.62 -20.31 -20.22
CA GLY A 108 -7.54 -20.27 -21.68
C GLY A 108 -7.55 -21.65 -22.33
N GLU A 109 -6.97 -22.66 -21.68
CA GLU A 109 -6.99 -24.05 -22.17
C GLU A 109 -8.31 -24.77 -21.83
N ASN A 110 -8.80 -24.60 -20.60
CA ASN A 110 -10.02 -25.25 -20.14
C ASN A 110 -10.82 -24.31 -19.23
N PRO A 111 -11.98 -23.78 -19.67
CA PRO A 111 -12.75 -22.83 -18.87
C PRO A 111 -13.30 -23.43 -17.57
N LYS A 112 -13.44 -24.75 -17.49
CA LYS A 112 -13.83 -25.46 -16.26
C LYS A 112 -12.80 -25.36 -15.13
N ASN A 113 -11.55 -25.01 -15.44
CA ASN A 113 -10.49 -24.90 -14.44
C ASN A 113 -10.44 -23.53 -13.73
N PHE A 114 -11.17 -22.52 -14.24
CA PHE A 114 -11.14 -21.15 -13.71
C PHE A 114 -11.28 -21.07 -12.18
N ALA A 115 -12.30 -21.74 -11.62
CA ALA A 115 -12.55 -21.72 -10.18
C ALA A 115 -11.46 -22.42 -9.35
N LYS A 116 -10.86 -23.50 -9.89
CA LYS A 116 -9.76 -24.21 -9.22
C LYS A 116 -8.49 -23.37 -9.23
N SER A 117 -8.23 -22.65 -10.31
CA SER A 117 -7.10 -21.75 -10.43
C SER A 117 -7.24 -20.53 -9.51
N LEU A 118 -8.46 -20.01 -9.33
CA LEU A 118 -8.72 -18.85 -8.48
C LEU A 118 -8.46 -19.13 -6.99
N MET A 119 -8.61 -20.38 -6.52
CA MET A 119 -8.24 -20.77 -5.15
C MET A 119 -6.75 -20.50 -4.84
N PHE A 120 -5.84 -20.73 -5.79
CA PHE A 120 -4.41 -20.49 -5.59
C PHE A 120 -4.06 -19.01 -5.51
N VAL A 121 -4.82 -18.17 -6.22
CA VAL A 121 -4.70 -16.70 -6.15
C VAL A 121 -5.20 -16.20 -4.79
N ALA A 122 -6.40 -16.64 -4.37
CA ALA A 122 -7.00 -16.28 -3.09
C ALA A 122 -6.15 -16.72 -1.88
N LEU A 123 -5.45 -17.85 -2.00
CA LEU A 123 -4.50 -18.31 -0.98
C LEU A 123 -3.36 -17.30 -0.75
N GLY A 124 -2.86 -16.66 -1.82
CA GLY A 124 -1.83 -15.63 -1.73
C GLY A 124 -2.31 -14.33 -1.05
N GLU A 125 -3.59 -13.99 -1.22
CA GLU A 125 -4.23 -12.83 -0.58
C GLU A 125 -4.46 -13.00 0.93
N SER A 126 -4.36 -14.23 1.44
CA SER A 126 -4.51 -14.50 2.88
C SER A 126 -3.32 -13.97 3.70
N ILE A 127 -2.14 -13.80 3.08
CA ILE A 127 -0.93 -13.30 3.75
C ILE A 127 -1.08 -11.82 4.17
N PRO A 128 -1.50 -10.89 3.29
CA PRO A 128 -1.81 -9.51 3.68
C PRO A 128 -2.89 -9.39 4.75
N LEU A 129 -3.93 -10.25 4.72
CA LEU A 129 -4.99 -10.23 5.72
C LEU A 129 -4.48 -10.65 7.10
N TYR A 130 -3.58 -11.63 7.16
CA TYR A 130 -2.93 -12.01 8.41
C TYR A 130 -2.05 -10.88 8.96
N ALA A 131 -1.28 -10.20 8.10
CA ALA A 131 -0.48 -9.05 8.50
C ALA A 131 -1.34 -7.89 9.01
N LEU A 132 -2.51 -7.66 8.39
CA LEU A 132 -3.47 -6.66 8.81
C LEU A 132 -4.05 -6.99 10.21
N LEU A 133 -4.33 -8.27 10.50
CA LEU A 133 -4.69 -8.72 11.83
C LEU A 133 -3.57 -8.42 12.84
N VAL A 134 -2.32 -8.76 12.52
CA VAL A 134 -1.17 -8.47 13.38
C VAL A 134 -1.03 -6.96 13.63
N VAL A 135 -1.28 -6.12 12.64
CA VAL A 135 -1.28 -4.65 12.82
C VAL A 135 -2.38 -4.21 13.78
N PHE A 136 -3.59 -4.75 13.68
CA PHE A 136 -4.63 -4.45 14.66
C PHE A 136 -4.24 -4.89 16.07
N MET A 137 -3.57 -6.04 16.22
CA MET A 137 -3.07 -6.49 17.53
C MET A 137 -1.96 -5.59 18.08
N ILE A 138 -1.11 -5.02 17.22
CA ILE A 138 -0.07 -4.06 17.66
C ILE A 138 -0.75 -2.78 18.11
N ILE A 139 -1.69 -2.25 17.33
CA ILE A 139 -2.43 -1.02 17.67
C ILE A 139 -3.23 -1.19 18.96
N ASP A 140 -3.86 -2.33 19.18
CA ASP A 140 -4.63 -2.63 20.40
C ASP A 140 -3.75 -2.65 21.67
N LYS A 141 -2.46 -2.94 21.51
CA LYS A 141 -1.47 -2.96 22.62
C LYS A 141 -0.77 -1.62 22.85
N LEU A 142 -0.96 -0.64 21.97
CA LEU A 142 -0.36 0.71 22.07
C LEU A 142 -1.29 1.67 22.79
#